data_AF-A0A7T5CHB7-F1
#
_entry.id   AF-A0A7T5CHB7-F1
#
_cell.length_a   1.000
_cell.length_b   1.000
_cell.length_c   1.000
_cell.angle_alpha   90.00
_cell.angle_beta   90.00
_cell.angle_gamma   90.00
#
_symmetry.space_group_name_H-M   'P 1'
#
loop_
_entity.id
_entity.type
_entity.pdbx_description
1 polymer ?
#
loop_
_entity_poly.entity_id
_entity_poly.type
_entity_poly.pdbx_seq_one_letter_code
_entity_poly.pdbx_strand_id
1 'polypeptide(L)'
;MVICEIRVVGRGVDSVIADSSGDIAADALFMLCECDDAGSCHEKVDSLARIIPDTEVISYTDLGRRRLSNEDAFHTDEQLNLHVVCDGIGGQPSGEAASQIIAYSMGHMLRREFAKLTSMDEVGLHGILKKVIVNVSRELYLNSHHIPALKGMGATVVGMLVHAETAHIFNVGDSRAYLYRGGVLHQISNDHTRQYRHYDSITDTLADENAKERRLLCGYIGSPREAKAYVTAVRLQVGDRLMLCTDGVTDPVNDDVLKRIFEQQYPVTDTARLMVEAANRAGGPDNITVTMVEYRGAREAMDADLAGGYPPVTDYPAEQMVKRLFDQLAKLQHDLRMLYDYAEECRSMNQIGAFAAIKRWLGAELYANFLSMSPSRNPVHAFHHAFVLEQSPWRKAYREHMSELQPLVEMACSGKVQLSYLMHPHDTAKIVSTLWNDWRRVEGMYFKVASSEPHPRHDQMINKLIEHMAQSVNTLRGLLEFFPYYMRPEVAAK
;
A
#
# COMPACT_ATOMS: atom_id res chain seq x y z
N MET A 1 -9.51 -13.53 8.42
CA MET A 1 -9.07 -13.65 7.02
C MET A 1 -9.88 -12.60 6.28
N VAL A 2 -9.35 -11.39 6.19
CA VAL A 2 -10.02 -10.30 5.47
C VAL A 2 -9.45 -10.40 4.07
N ILE A 3 -10.17 -11.11 3.20
CA ILE A 3 -9.91 -11.05 1.77
C ILE A 3 -10.64 -9.80 1.30
N CYS A 4 -9.90 -8.73 0.97
CA CYS A 4 -10.49 -7.61 0.27
C CYS A 4 -10.69 -8.03 -1.19
N GLU A 5 -11.91 -8.45 -1.52
CA GLU A 5 -12.35 -8.66 -2.89
C GLU A 5 -12.82 -7.32 -3.46
N ILE A 6 -12.06 -6.74 -4.39
CA ILE A 6 -12.54 -5.63 -5.21
C ILE A 6 -12.84 -6.18 -6.59
N ARG A 7 -14.10 -6.53 -6.81
CA ARG A 7 -14.59 -7.00 -8.10
C ARG A 7 -14.95 -5.80 -8.98
N VAL A 8 -14.13 -5.55 -10.00
CA VAL A 8 -14.47 -4.61 -11.08
C VAL A 8 -14.97 -5.42 -12.25
N VAL A 9 -16.30 -5.60 -12.33
CA VAL A 9 -16.94 -6.13 -13.53
C VAL A 9 -17.22 -4.96 -14.45
N GLY A 10 -16.77 -5.02 -15.70
CA GLY A 10 -17.19 -4.10 -16.74
C GLY A 10 -18.71 -3.91 -16.72
N ARG A 11 -19.13 -2.72 -16.25
CA ARG A 11 -20.49 -2.18 -16.09
C ARG A 11 -21.51 -3.06 -15.34
N GLY A 12 -21.88 -2.61 -14.15
CA GLY A 12 -23.08 -3.03 -13.43
C GLY A 12 -23.21 -2.37 -12.05
N VAL A 13 -23.62 -1.10 -12.02
CA VAL A 13 -24.09 -0.45 -10.79
C VAL A 13 -25.50 -0.96 -10.52
N ASP A 14 -25.66 -1.92 -9.61
CA ASP A 14 -26.97 -2.24 -9.05
C ASP A 14 -27.31 -1.22 -7.95
N SER A 15 -28.05 -0.20 -8.39
CA SER A 15 -29.00 0.65 -7.66
C SER A 15 -28.56 1.33 -6.35
N VAL A 16 -28.48 2.66 -6.36
CA VAL A 16 -29.20 3.50 -5.38
C VAL A 16 -29.85 4.68 -6.12
N ILE A 17 -31.11 4.89 -5.76
CA ILE A 17 -32.14 5.80 -6.26
C ILE A 17 -31.63 7.19 -6.69
N ALA A 18 -32.06 7.59 -7.89
CA ALA A 18 -31.94 8.94 -8.43
C ALA A 18 -32.74 9.94 -7.58
N ASP A 19 -32.16 11.11 -7.35
CA ASP A 19 -32.95 12.32 -7.16
C ASP A 19 -32.56 13.35 -8.21
N SER A 20 -33.60 13.95 -8.78
CA SER A 20 -33.60 14.70 -10.02
C SER A 20 -33.56 16.20 -9.72
N SER A 21 -32.47 16.88 -10.08
CA SER A 21 -32.51 18.32 -10.37
C SER A 21 -31.26 18.78 -11.15
N GLY A 22 -31.54 19.19 -12.39
CA GLY A 22 -30.82 20.06 -13.33
C GLY A 22 -29.47 20.69 -12.98
N ASP A 23 -28.62 20.65 -14.01
CA ASP A 23 -27.58 21.62 -14.38
C ASP A 23 -26.52 21.99 -13.33
N ILE A 24 -25.35 21.34 -13.40
CA ILE A 24 -24.05 22.02 -13.33
C ILE A 24 -23.07 21.27 -14.25
N ALA A 25 -22.77 21.86 -15.41
CA ALA A 25 -21.74 21.42 -16.34
C ALA A 25 -20.42 22.16 -16.08
N ALA A 26 -19.31 21.45 -16.35
CA ALA A 26 -17.98 21.95 -16.70
C ALA A 26 -17.34 23.00 -15.76
N ASP A 27 -16.45 22.54 -14.87
CA ASP A 27 -15.17 23.22 -14.56
C ASP A 27 -14.45 22.45 -13.44
N ALA A 28 -13.55 21.52 -13.80
CA ALA A 28 -12.84 20.70 -12.80
C ALA A 28 -11.51 20.07 -13.23
N LEU A 29 -10.78 20.66 -14.19
CA LEU A 29 -9.45 20.15 -14.58
C LEU A 29 -8.36 21.23 -14.68
N PHE A 30 -8.57 22.40 -14.04
CA PHE A 30 -7.66 23.53 -14.13
C PHE A 30 -7.09 23.93 -12.78
N MET A 31 -6.08 23.17 -12.33
CA MET A 31 -5.12 23.73 -11.37
C MET A 31 -3.67 23.24 -11.55
N LEU A 32 -3.32 22.68 -12.72
CA LEU A 32 -1.94 22.27 -13.05
C LEU A 32 -1.48 22.58 -14.49
N CYS A 33 -2.26 23.33 -15.27
CA CYS A 33 -1.91 23.76 -16.62
C CYS A 33 -1.94 25.30 -16.63
N GLU A 34 -0.79 25.97 -16.82
CA GLU A 34 -0.77 27.34 -17.35
C GLU A 34 -1.15 27.27 -18.83
N CYS A 35 -2.42 26.96 -19.09
CA CYS A 35 -2.97 26.78 -20.42
C CYS A 35 -4.23 27.63 -20.46
N ASP A 36 -4.18 28.78 -21.13
CA ASP A 36 -5.26 29.78 -21.17
C ASP A 36 -6.57 29.28 -21.84
N ASP A 37 -6.66 28.01 -22.24
CA ASP A 37 -7.81 27.43 -22.93
C ASP A 37 -8.18 26.03 -22.40
N ALA A 38 -9.16 26.00 -21.49
CA ALA A 38 -9.68 24.77 -20.89
C ALA A 38 -10.36 23.81 -21.88
N GLY A 39 -10.93 24.34 -22.96
CA GLY A 39 -11.54 23.54 -24.02
C GLY A 39 -10.52 22.72 -24.82
N SER A 40 -9.28 23.21 -25.00
CA SER A 40 -8.29 22.52 -25.85
C SER A 40 -7.63 21.31 -25.17
N CYS A 41 -7.62 21.26 -23.83
CA CYS A 41 -7.05 20.15 -23.07
C CYS A 41 -7.97 18.93 -23.02
N HIS A 42 -9.29 19.11 -22.93
CA HIS A 42 -10.26 18.02 -23.06
C HIS A 42 -10.21 17.43 -24.48
N GLU A 43 -10.31 18.28 -25.52
CA GLU A 43 -10.31 17.82 -26.92
C GLU A 43 -9.01 17.09 -27.35
N LYS A 44 -7.85 17.47 -26.80
CA LYS A 44 -6.56 16.84 -27.18
C LYS A 44 -6.38 15.44 -26.59
N VAL A 45 -6.82 15.20 -25.36
CA VAL A 45 -6.82 13.85 -24.76
C VAL A 45 -7.91 12.98 -25.40
N ASP A 46 -9.08 13.56 -25.71
CA ASP A 46 -10.20 12.86 -26.38
C ASP A 46 -9.86 12.41 -27.81
N SER A 47 -8.99 13.12 -28.52
CA SER A 47 -8.60 12.75 -29.88
C SER A 47 -7.68 11.51 -29.97
N LEU A 48 -7.03 11.13 -28.86
CA LEU A 48 -5.99 10.09 -28.81
C LEU A 48 -6.51 8.72 -28.35
N ALA A 49 -7.72 8.63 -27.80
CA ALA A 49 -8.30 7.38 -27.29
C ALA A 49 -9.61 7.02 -27.98
N ARG A 50 -9.59 6.83 -29.32
CA ARG A 50 -10.77 6.27 -30.00
C ARG A 50 -10.95 4.78 -29.77
N ILE A 51 -9.92 4.05 -29.38
CA ILE A 51 -9.98 2.60 -29.14
C ILE A 51 -9.58 2.31 -27.70
N ILE A 52 -10.51 1.78 -26.92
CA ILE A 52 -10.34 1.39 -25.51
C ILE A 52 -10.34 -0.14 -25.43
N PRO A 53 -9.42 -0.76 -24.67
CA PRO A 53 -9.45 -2.19 -24.43
C PRO A 53 -10.69 -2.59 -23.61
N ASP A 54 -11.28 -3.74 -23.93
CA ASP A 54 -12.24 -4.43 -23.09
C ASP A 54 -11.49 -5.45 -22.23
N THR A 55 -11.47 -5.22 -20.92
CA THR A 55 -10.77 -6.09 -19.96
C THR A 55 -11.67 -6.44 -18.79
N GLU A 56 -11.56 -7.68 -18.30
CA GLU A 56 -12.06 -8.05 -16.98
C GLU A 56 -10.89 -8.06 -16.00
N VAL A 57 -11.03 -7.32 -14.89
CA VAL A 57 -9.95 -7.11 -13.94
C VAL A 57 -10.40 -7.47 -12.53
N ILE A 58 -9.56 -8.25 -11.84
CA ILE A 58 -9.76 -8.56 -10.43
C ILE A 58 -8.44 -8.43 -9.69
N SER A 59 -8.47 -7.81 -8.51
CA SER A 59 -7.32 -7.74 -7.63
C SER A 59 -7.65 -8.33 -6.26
N TYR A 60 -6.71 -9.09 -5.72
CA TYR A 60 -6.78 -9.67 -4.39
C TYR A 60 -5.48 -9.41 -3.65
N THR A 61 -5.60 -9.08 -2.37
CA THR A 61 -4.47 -8.99 -1.45
C THR A 61 -4.82 -9.70 -0.13
N ASP A 62 -3.85 -10.39 0.45
CA ASP A 62 -3.96 -11.06 1.73
C ASP A 62 -2.69 -10.85 2.56
N LEU A 63 -2.87 -10.62 3.86
CA LEU A 63 -1.78 -10.42 4.82
C LEU A 63 -0.79 -11.59 4.86
N GLY A 64 -1.22 -12.79 4.47
CA GLY A 64 -0.49 -14.03 4.69
C GLY A 64 -0.68 -14.54 6.12
N ARG A 65 0.23 -15.42 6.56
CA ARG A 65 0.13 -16.10 7.87
C ARG A 65 1.19 -15.66 8.86
N ARG A 66 2.22 -14.93 8.42
CA ARG A 66 3.39 -14.59 9.23
C ARG A 66 3.63 -13.10 9.46
N ARG A 67 2.99 -12.23 8.68
CA ARG A 67 3.14 -10.77 8.77
C ARG A 67 2.11 -10.15 9.73
N LEU A 68 2.47 -9.00 10.32
CA LEU A 68 1.58 -8.24 11.20
C LEU A 68 0.79 -7.16 10.45
N SER A 69 1.33 -6.64 9.36
CA SER A 69 0.76 -5.62 8.46
C SER A 69 0.89 -6.07 7.01
N ASN A 70 0.03 -5.51 6.16
CA ASN A 70 0.13 -5.72 4.72
C ASN A 70 0.94 -4.59 4.08
N GLU A 71 2.16 -4.89 3.65
CA GLU A 71 3.05 -3.93 2.99
C GLU A 71 2.86 -3.92 1.46
N ASP A 72 2.06 -4.83 0.92
CA ASP A 72 1.65 -4.81 -0.48
C ASP A 72 0.55 -3.79 -0.75
N ALA A 73 0.54 -3.26 -1.98
CA ALA A 73 -0.54 -2.44 -2.49
C ALA A 73 -0.82 -2.76 -3.96
N PHE A 74 -2.05 -2.50 -4.39
CA PHE A 74 -2.39 -2.49 -5.81
C PHE A 74 -3.24 -1.27 -6.15
N HIS A 75 -3.20 -0.86 -7.41
CA HIS A 75 -4.06 0.18 -7.96
C HIS A 75 -4.51 -0.21 -9.36
N THR A 76 -5.79 0.01 -9.65
CA THR A 76 -6.37 -0.14 -10.98
C THR A 76 -7.06 1.17 -11.35
N ASP A 77 -6.57 1.79 -12.41
CA ASP A 77 -7.15 2.97 -13.03
C ASP A 77 -7.84 2.53 -14.33
N GLU A 78 -9.16 2.40 -14.27
CA GLU A 78 -9.99 1.93 -15.39
C GLU A 78 -9.93 2.87 -16.60
N GLN A 79 -9.78 4.17 -16.38
CA GLN A 79 -9.77 5.13 -17.48
C GLN A 79 -8.47 5.04 -18.28
N LEU A 80 -7.34 4.87 -17.58
CA LEU A 80 -6.06 4.63 -18.24
C LEU A 80 -5.88 3.17 -18.67
N ASN A 81 -6.72 2.25 -18.18
CA ASN A 81 -6.44 0.81 -18.20
C ASN A 81 -5.04 0.48 -17.67
N LEU A 82 -4.70 1.15 -16.56
CA LEU A 82 -3.43 0.98 -15.86
C LEU A 82 -3.67 0.12 -14.62
N HIS A 83 -2.87 -0.94 -14.49
CA HIS A 83 -2.89 -1.83 -13.34
C HIS A 83 -1.48 -1.88 -12.75
N VAL A 84 -1.38 -1.70 -11.44
CA VAL A 84 -0.11 -1.63 -10.72
C VAL A 84 -0.19 -2.46 -9.46
N VAL A 85 0.86 -3.23 -9.19
CA VAL A 85 1.10 -3.94 -7.93
C VAL A 85 2.45 -3.51 -7.39
N CYS A 86 2.51 -3.25 -6.10
CA CYS A 86 3.70 -2.81 -5.38
C CYS A 86 3.89 -3.67 -4.13
N ASP A 87 5.14 -4.00 -3.82
CA ASP A 87 5.54 -4.70 -2.59
C ASP A 87 6.46 -3.79 -1.78
N GLY A 88 6.00 -3.38 -0.59
CA GLY A 88 6.76 -2.52 0.32
C GLY A 88 7.99 -3.22 0.88
N ILE A 89 9.13 -2.53 0.91
CA ILE A 89 10.37 -3.16 1.39
C ILE A 89 10.31 -3.39 2.91
N GLY A 90 10.11 -4.66 3.27
CA GLY A 90 10.09 -5.11 4.66
C GLY A 90 11.39 -4.86 5.41
N GLY A 91 11.29 -4.49 6.69
CA GLY A 91 12.43 -4.24 7.57
C GLY A 91 13.05 -2.84 7.45
N GLN A 92 12.50 -1.98 6.59
CA GLN A 92 12.69 -0.52 6.63
C GLN A 92 11.41 0.14 7.16
N PRO A 93 11.48 1.35 7.73
CA PRO A 93 10.28 2.09 8.10
C PRO A 93 9.38 2.33 6.87
N SER A 94 8.07 2.11 7.03
CA SER A 94 7.03 2.64 6.14
C SER A 94 6.87 1.95 4.77
N GLY A 95 7.19 0.65 4.63
CA GLY A 95 6.96 -0.14 3.39
C GLY A 95 5.51 -0.09 2.89
N GLU A 96 4.53 -0.29 3.79
CA GLU A 96 3.09 -0.16 3.49
C GLU A 96 2.70 1.21 2.92
N ALA A 97 3.26 2.29 3.47
CA ALA A 97 2.98 3.63 2.97
C ALA A 97 3.62 3.83 1.58
N ALA A 98 4.84 3.32 1.39
CA ALA A 98 5.56 3.41 0.13
C ALA A 98 4.78 2.78 -1.02
N SER A 99 4.36 1.52 -0.85
CA SER A 99 3.70 0.73 -1.89
C SER A 99 2.40 1.40 -2.35
N GLN A 100 1.59 1.90 -1.41
CA GLN A 100 0.36 2.62 -1.73
C GLN A 100 0.63 3.95 -2.43
N ILE A 101 1.55 4.78 -1.92
CA ILE A 101 1.90 6.08 -2.54
C ILE A 101 2.37 5.85 -3.97
N ILE A 102 3.24 4.87 -4.20
CA ILE A 102 3.75 4.54 -5.53
C ILE A 102 2.60 4.12 -6.45
N ALA A 103 1.74 3.18 -6.00
CA ALA A 103 0.66 2.65 -6.82
C ALA A 103 -0.30 3.74 -7.32
N TYR A 104 -0.71 4.67 -6.46
CA TYR A 104 -1.57 5.80 -6.84
C TYR A 104 -0.82 6.86 -7.66
N SER A 105 0.43 7.16 -7.34
CA SER A 105 1.19 8.23 -8.02
C SER A 105 1.45 7.92 -9.49
N MET A 106 1.55 6.64 -9.86
CA MET A 106 1.75 6.22 -11.25
C MET A 106 0.64 6.74 -12.17
N GLY A 107 -0.63 6.60 -11.79
CA GLY A 107 -1.77 7.06 -12.59
C GLY A 107 -1.80 8.58 -12.78
N HIS A 108 -1.61 9.33 -11.68
CA HIS A 108 -1.55 10.80 -11.70
C HIS A 108 -0.42 11.32 -12.58
N MET A 109 0.77 10.74 -12.46
CA MET A 109 1.94 11.15 -13.25
C MET A 109 1.78 10.81 -14.73
N LEU A 110 1.19 9.66 -15.05
CA LEU A 110 0.93 9.27 -16.43
C LEU A 110 -0.08 10.21 -17.10
N ARG A 111 -1.18 10.57 -16.44
CA ARG A 111 -2.15 11.56 -16.95
C ARG A 111 -1.47 12.90 -17.27
N ARG A 112 -0.59 13.38 -16.39
CA ARG A 112 0.14 14.63 -16.60
C ARG A 112 1.09 14.58 -17.79
N GLU A 113 1.72 13.44 -18.07
CA GLU A 113 2.58 13.28 -19.23
C GLU A 113 1.78 13.06 -20.52
N PHE A 114 0.67 12.31 -20.47
CA PHE A 114 -0.22 12.11 -21.61
C PHE A 114 -0.90 13.39 -22.07
N ALA A 115 -1.25 14.31 -21.16
CA ALA A 115 -1.78 15.62 -21.52
C ALA A 115 -0.83 16.48 -22.37
N LYS A 116 0.47 16.15 -22.40
CA LYS A 116 1.50 16.85 -23.19
C LYS A 116 1.76 16.20 -24.55
N LEU A 117 1.19 15.02 -24.81
CA LEU A 117 1.44 14.26 -26.02
C LEU A 117 0.60 14.73 -27.19
N THR A 118 1.16 14.54 -28.38
CA THR A 118 0.47 14.71 -29.67
C THR A 118 0.27 13.38 -30.41
N SER A 119 1.00 12.32 -30.05
CA SER A 119 0.87 10.96 -30.59
C SER A 119 1.26 9.92 -29.55
N MET A 120 0.76 8.70 -29.69
CA MET A 120 0.98 7.61 -28.74
C MET A 120 1.56 6.37 -29.45
N ASP A 121 2.76 6.52 -30.01
CA ASP A 121 3.53 5.40 -30.54
C ASP A 121 4.22 4.63 -29.39
N GLU A 122 4.55 3.36 -29.64
CA GLU A 122 5.13 2.46 -28.62
C GLU A 122 6.44 3.01 -28.05
N VAL A 123 7.30 3.61 -28.88
CA VAL A 123 8.61 4.15 -28.43
C VAL A 123 8.38 5.35 -27.50
N GLY A 124 7.49 6.27 -27.88
CA GLY A 124 7.08 7.38 -27.04
C GLY A 124 6.49 6.91 -25.70
N LEU A 125 5.61 5.92 -25.73
CA LEU A 125 4.96 5.38 -24.53
C LEU A 125 5.95 4.71 -23.58
N HIS A 126 6.89 3.91 -24.10
CA HIS A 126 7.98 3.32 -23.30
C HIS A 126 8.87 4.39 -22.67
N GLY A 127 9.17 5.46 -23.41
CA GLY A 127 9.90 6.62 -22.90
C GLY A 127 9.19 7.29 -21.73
N ILE A 128 7.87 7.45 -21.82
CA ILE A 128 7.04 8.05 -20.77
C ILE A 128 6.96 7.15 -19.54
N LEU A 129 6.71 5.85 -19.71
CA LEU A 129 6.67 4.90 -18.60
C LEU A 129 7.99 4.94 -17.80
N LYS A 130 9.14 4.89 -18.51
CA LYS A 130 10.46 5.01 -17.86
C LYS A 130 10.62 6.35 -17.13
N LYS A 131 10.26 7.45 -17.78
CA LYS A 131 10.34 8.80 -17.20
C LYS A 131 9.49 8.94 -15.93
N VAL A 132 8.26 8.44 -15.96
CA VAL A 132 7.34 8.46 -14.82
C VAL A 132 7.92 7.66 -13.66
N ILE A 133 8.40 6.44 -13.90
CA ILE A 133 8.98 5.57 -12.86
C ILE A 133 10.21 6.24 -12.22
N VAL A 134 11.11 6.80 -13.03
CA VAL A 134 12.30 7.53 -12.54
C VAL A 134 11.90 8.72 -11.67
N ASN A 135 10.92 9.50 -12.12
CA ASN A 135 10.44 10.67 -11.37
C ASN A 135 9.75 10.27 -10.07
N VAL A 136 8.86 9.27 -10.09
CA VAL A 136 8.22 8.73 -8.88
C VAL A 136 9.27 8.28 -7.86
N SER A 137 10.29 7.55 -8.31
CA SER A 137 11.37 7.11 -7.41
C SER A 137 12.17 8.27 -6.83
N ARG A 138 12.54 9.25 -7.65
CA ARG A 138 13.31 10.41 -7.22
C ARG A 138 12.54 11.23 -6.19
N GLU A 139 11.29 11.56 -6.49
CA GLU A 139 10.43 12.39 -5.65
C GLU A 139 10.08 11.69 -4.34
N LEU A 140 9.86 10.37 -4.37
CA LEU A 140 9.67 9.58 -3.16
C LEU A 140 10.90 9.67 -2.26
N TYR A 141 12.10 9.50 -2.83
CA TYR A 141 13.36 9.59 -2.07
C TYR A 141 13.59 11.00 -1.50
N LEU A 142 13.52 12.05 -2.31
CA LEU A 142 13.82 13.43 -1.90
C LEU A 142 12.91 13.90 -0.76
N ASN A 143 11.62 13.60 -0.84
CA ASN A 143 10.64 14.06 0.14
C ASN A 143 10.60 13.17 1.41
N SER A 144 11.04 11.91 1.33
CA SER A 144 11.01 10.99 2.49
C SER A 144 12.32 10.94 3.28
N HIS A 145 13.48 11.16 2.63
CA HIS A 145 14.79 10.92 3.24
C HIS A 145 15.07 11.80 4.47
N HIS A 146 14.52 13.01 4.49
CA HIS A 146 14.69 13.97 5.60
C HIS A 146 13.70 13.77 6.74
N ILE A 147 12.64 12.98 6.54
CA ILE A 147 11.64 12.66 7.56
C ILE A 147 12.08 11.37 8.24
N PRO A 148 12.54 11.38 9.51
CA PRO A 148 13.11 10.19 10.15
C PRO A 148 12.18 8.97 10.16
N ALA A 149 10.86 9.20 10.20
CA ALA A 149 9.85 8.15 10.14
C ALA A 149 9.72 7.45 8.78
N LEU A 150 10.10 8.13 7.69
CA LEU A 150 9.98 7.65 6.31
C LEU A 150 11.34 7.40 5.67
N LYS A 151 12.43 7.53 6.42
CA LYS A 151 13.77 7.32 5.90
C LYS A 151 13.94 5.86 5.47
N GLY A 152 14.25 5.65 4.21
CA GLY A 152 14.40 4.31 3.62
C GLY A 152 13.09 3.74 3.06
N MET A 153 12.00 4.51 3.09
CA MET A 153 10.73 4.16 2.48
C MET A 153 10.91 3.85 0.99
N GLY A 154 10.41 2.69 0.57
CA GLY A 154 10.49 2.24 -0.81
C GLY A 154 9.70 0.96 -1.03
N ALA A 155 9.41 0.67 -2.30
CA ALA A 155 8.69 -0.51 -2.71
C ALA A 155 9.17 -0.98 -4.09
N THR A 156 8.92 -2.24 -4.42
CA THR A 156 8.92 -2.70 -5.80
C THR A 156 7.70 -2.14 -6.54
N VAL A 157 7.75 -2.16 -7.86
CA VAL A 157 6.59 -1.87 -8.70
C VAL A 157 6.59 -2.82 -9.88
N VAL A 158 5.44 -3.41 -10.18
CA VAL A 158 5.14 -4.07 -11.44
C VAL A 158 3.81 -3.52 -11.93
N GLY A 159 3.71 -3.20 -13.21
CA GLY A 159 2.47 -2.71 -13.77
C GLY A 159 2.29 -3.05 -15.23
N MET A 160 1.06 -2.90 -15.69
CA MET A 160 0.71 -2.97 -17.10
C MET A 160 -0.22 -1.81 -17.45
N LEU A 161 0.03 -1.21 -18.61
CA LEU A 161 -0.85 -0.26 -19.25
C LEU A 161 -1.40 -0.92 -20.51
N VAL A 162 -2.71 -1.14 -20.58
CA VAL A 162 -3.35 -1.74 -21.76
C VAL A 162 -3.85 -0.61 -22.65
N HIS A 163 -3.31 -0.53 -23.86
CA HIS A 163 -3.74 0.43 -24.87
C HIS A 163 -4.09 -0.29 -26.17
N ALA A 164 -5.34 -0.14 -26.61
CA ALA A 164 -5.90 -0.85 -27.75
C ALA A 164 -5.68 -2.39 -27.67
N GLU A 165 -4.79 -2.94 -28.49
CA GLU A 165 -4.45 -4.37 -28.54
C GLU A 165 -3.08 -4.68 -27.93
N THR A 166 -2.48 -3.75 -27.19
CA THR A 166 -1.12 -3.91 -26.66
C THR A 166 -1.11 -3.70 -25.15
N ALA A 167 -0.52 -4.64 -24.42
CA ALA A 167 -0.14 -4.43 -23.03
C ALA A 167 1.31 -3.94 -22.98
N HIS A 168 1.55 -2.80 -22.32
CA HIS A 168 2.88 -2.31 -21.99
C HIS A 168 3.18 -2.65 -20.54
N ILE A 169 4.10 -3.59 -20.32
CA ILE A 169 4.49 -4.09 -19.00
C ILE A 169 5.73 -3.33 -18.54
N PHE A 170 5.75 -2.93 -17.28
CA PHE A 170 6.92 -2.32 -16.65
C PHE A 170 7.17 -2.90 -15.26
N ASN A 171 8.43 -2.99 -14.85
CA ASN A 171 8.76 -3.37 -13.48
C ASN A 171 10.08 -2.77 -12.97
N VAL A 172 10.13 -2.55 -11.65
CA VAL A 172 11.33 -2.32 -10.85
C VAL A 172 11.24 -3.15 -9.58
N GLY A 173 12.06 -4.18 -9.49
CA GLY A 173 12.09 -5.10 -8.35
C GLY A 173 11.83 -6.52 -8.80
N ASP A 174 11.34 -7.35 -7.90
CA ASP A 174 11.08 -8.79 -8.09
C ASP A 174 9.59 -9.16 -8.05
N SER A 175 8.69 -8.20 -7.91
CA SER A 175 7.29 -8.39 -8.30
C SER A 175 7.20 -8.72 -9.80
N ARG A 176 6.29 -9.64 -10.15
CA ARG A 176 6.28 -10.28 -11.48
C ARG A 176 5.01 -10.05 -12.28
N ALA A 177 5.17 -10.04 -13.59
CA ALA A 177 4.10 -10.04 -14.58
C ALA A 177 4.16 -11.33 -15.42
N TYR A 178 3.02 -11.96 -15.65
CA TYR A 178 2.88 -13.17 -16.46
C TYR A 178 1.81 -13.00 -17.55
N LEU A 179 1.98 -13.71 -18.66
CA LEU A 179 0.97 -13.94 -19.69
C LEU A 179 0.69 -15.43 -19.81
N TYR A 180 -0.58 -15.79 -19.71
CA TYR A 180 -1.07 -17.12 -20.04
C TYR A 180 -1.78 -17.09 -21.41
N ARG A 181 -1.21 -17.79 -22.38
CA ARG A 181 -1.75 -17.91 -23.75
C ARG A 181 -1.51 -19.33 -24.27
N GLY A 182 -2.54 -19.92 -24.89
CA GLY A 182 -2.40 -21.20 -25.59
C GLY A 182 -1.89 -22.35 -24.71
N GLY A 183 -2.22 -22.35 -23.42
CA GLY A 183 -1.77 -23.39 -22.48
C GLY A 183 -0.35 -23.18 -21.93
N VAL A 184 0.29 -22.05 -22.21
CA VAL A 184 1.64 -21.72 -21.76
C VAL A 184 1.60 -20.48 -20.86
N LEU A 185 2.29 -20.56 -19.73
CA LEU A 185 2.50 -19.43 -18.81
C LEU A 185 3.91 -18.86 -19.06
N HIS A 186 3.98 -17.60 -19.43
CA HIS A 186 5.22 -16.89 -19.71
C HIS A 186 5.41 -15.75 -18.71
N GLN A 187 6.55 -15.72 -18.01
CA GLN A 187 6.96 -14.53 -17.27
C GLN A 187 7.39 -13.45 -18.27
N ILE A 188 6.79 -12.26 -18.15
CA ILE A 188 7.07 -11.09 -19.01
C ILE A 188 8.03 -10.12 -18.31
N SER A 189 7.93 -9.98 -16.98
CA SER A 189 8.79 -9.10 -16.18
C SER A 189 10.21 -9.65 -16.04
N ASN A 190 11.16 -8.78 -15.69
CA ASN A 190 12.54 -9.17 -15.36
C ASN A 190 12.87 -8.85 -13.90
N ASP A 191 13.14 -9.86 -13.09
CA ASP A 191 13.43 -9.72 -11.67
C ASP A 191 14.74 -8.94 -11.44
N HIS A 192 14.67 -7.82 -10.72
CA HIS A 192 15.84 -7.05 -10.33
C HIS A 192 16.45 -7.58 -9.03
N THR A 193 16.93 -8.82 -9.04
CA THR A 193 17.67 -9.44 -7.91
C THR A 193 19.13 -9.74 -8.26
N ARG A 194 19.97 -10.03 -7.26
CA ARG A 194 21.38 -10.39 -7.49
C ARG A 194 21.53 -11.57 -8.44
N GLN A 195 20.66 -12.59 -8.32
CA GLN A 195 20.68 -13.76 -9.18
C GLN A 195 20.61 -13.41 -10.68
N TYR A 196 19.82 -12.41 -11.06
CA TYR A 196 19.59 -12.04 -12.46
C TYR A 196 20.53 -10.94 -12.97
N ARG A 197 21.15 -10.14 -12.09
CA ARG A 197 22.22 -9.19 -12.50
C ARG A 197 23.44 -9.87 -13.12
N HIS A 198 23.76 -11.10 -12.68
CA HIS A 198 24.95 -11.82 -13.15
C HIS A 198 24.78 -12.45 -14.54
N TYR A 199 23.54 -12.54 -15.07
CA TYR A 199 23.32 -13.05 -16.43
C TYR A 199 23.59 -11.99 -17.52
N ASP A 200 23.46 -10.70 -17.21
CA ASP A 200 23.78 -9.60 -18.15
C ASP A 200 25.29 -9.28 -18.23
N SER A 201 26.09 -9.76 -17.28
CA SER A 201 27.55 -9.66 -17.29
C SER A 201 28.17 -11.03 -17.56
N ILE A 202 28.87 -11.21 -18.69
CA ILE A 202 29.52 -12.47 -19.15
C ILE A 202 30.67 -12.96 -18.22
N THR A 203 30.77 -12.45 -16.99
CA THR A 203 31.80 -12.80 -16.02
C THR A 203 31.18 -12.95 -14.64
N ASP A 204 30.72 -14.15 -14.28
CA ASP A 204 31.35 -14.96 -13.23
C ASP A 204 30.54 -16.23 -12.90
N THR A 205 31.28 -17.31 -12.68
CA THR A 205 30.82 -18.62 -12.22
C THR A 205 30.27 -18.54 -10.79
N LEU A 206 28.96 -18.58 -10.61
CA LEU A 206 28.34 -18.68 -9.28
C LEU A 206 28.19 -20.14 -8.87
N ALA A 207 29.28 -20.71 -8.38
CA ALA A 207 29.31 -22.00 -7.73
C ALA A 207 29.58 -21.90 -6.22
N ASP A 208 29.06 -20.89 -5.49
CA ASP A 208 28.99 -20.95 -4.01
C ASP A 208 28.18 -19.85 -3.28
N GLU A 209 27.14 -19.23 -3.87
CA GLU A 209 26.34 -18.24 -3.11
C GLU A 209 25.18 -18.89 -2.33
N ASN A 210 24.97 -18.45 -1.08
CA ASN A 210 23.85 -18.90 -0.25
C ASN A 210 22.50 -18.44 -0.85
N ALA A 211 21.43 -19.23 -0.66
CA ALA A 211 20.09 -18.93 -1.20
C ALA A 211 19.52 -17.56 -0.80
N LYS A 212 19.98 -17.00 0.34
CA LYS A 212 19.60 -15.66 0.80
C LYS A 212 20.26 -14.53 0.00
N GLU A 213 21.50 -14.70 -0.46
CA GLU A 213 22.21 -13.65 -1.20
C GLU A 213 21.67 -13.50 -2.63
N ARG A 214 21.22 -14.60 -3.23
CA ARG A 214 20.58 -14.60 -4.56
C ARG A 214 19.33 -13.73 -4.63
N ARG A 215 18.56 -13.67 -3.54
CA ARG A 215 17.29 -12.92 -3.40
C ARG A 215 17.47 -11.45 -2.99
N LEU A 216 18.71 -10.95 -2.94
CA LEU A 216 18.93 -9.55 -2.59
C LEU A 216 18.41 -8.65 -3.71
N LEU A 217 17.38 -7.88 -3.35
CA LEU A 217 16.76 -6.87 -4.21
C LEU A 217 17.80 -5.84 -4.66
N CYS A 218 17.90 -5.68 -5.97
CA CYS A 218 18.91 -4.87 -6.64
C CYS A 218 18.35 -3.56 -7.21
N GLY A 219 17.03 -3.39 -7.23
CA GLY A 219 16.37 -2.17 -7.67
C GLY A 219 14.98 -2.04 -7.06
N TYR A 220 14.64 -0.84 -6.61
CA TYR A 220 13.34 -0.51 -6.04
C TYR A 220 13.09 1.00 -6.14
N ILE A 221 11.83 1.40 -5.98
CA ILE A 221 11.38 2.80 -6.03
C ILE A 221 11.61 3.47 -4.68
N GLY A 222 12.16 4.69 -4.67
CA GLY A 222 12.56 5.40 -3.44
C GLY A 222 14.03 5.18 -3.05
N SER A 223 14.81 4.49 -3.88
CA SER A 223 16.26 4.36 -3.72
C SER A 223 16.98 5.69 -3.99
N PRO A 224 18.10 6.00 -3.31
CA PRO A 224 18.98 7.13 -3.66
C PRO A 224 19.58 7.00 -5.06
N ARG A 225 19.62 5.78 -5.62
CA ARG A 225 20.07 5.53 -6.99
C ARG A 225 18.90 5.69 -7.94
N GLU A 226 19.19 6.20 -9.13
CA GLU A 226 18.18 6.28 -10.19
C GLU A 226 17.57 4.90 -10.47
N ALA A 227 16.24 4.85 -10.50
CA ALA A 227 15.50 3.62 -10.78
C ALA A 227 15.72 3.19 -12.24
N LYS A 228 16.10 1.94 -12.43
CA LYS A 228 16.23 1.33 -13.76
C LYS A 228 14.99 0.50 -14.04
N ALA A 229 14.06 1.06 -14.81
CA ALA A 229 12.83 0.38 -15.21
C ALA A 229 13.06 -0.57 -16.39
N TYR A 230 12.63 -1.81 -16.24
CA TYR A 230 12.38 -2.70 -17.38
C TYR A 230 11.00 -2.36 -17.96
N VAL A 231 10.92 -2.20 -19.27
CA VAL A 231 9.67 -1.92 -19.99
C VAL A 231 9.65 -2.72 -21.27
N THR A 232 8.53 -3.41 -21.53
CA THR A 232 8.31 -4.24 -22.71
C THR A 232 6.85 -4.16 -23.15
N ALA A 233 6.56 -4.58 -24.37
CA ALA A 233 5.21 -4.62 -24.92
C ALA A 233 4.86 -6.01 -25.44
N VAL A 234 3.59 -6.39 -25.29
CA VAL A 234 3.06 -7.63 -25.86
C VAL A 234 1.72 -7.33 -26.53
N ARG A 235 1.59 -7.75 -27.79
CA ARG A 235 0.32 -7.69 -28.50
C ARG A 235 -0.63 -8.76 -27.96
N LEU A 236 -1.83 -8.35 -27.59
CA LEU A 236 -2.86 -9.18 -26.98
C LEU A 236 -3.76 -9.85 -28.02
N GLN A 237 -4.32 -10.97 -27.60
CA GLN A 237 -5.33 -11.75 -28.30
C GLN A 237 -6.50 -11.96 -27.35
N VAL A 238 -7.72 -11.99 -27.90
CA VAL A 238 -8.93 -12.26 -27.09
C VAL A 238 -8.76 -13.58 -26.34
N GLY A 239 -9.01 -13.55 -25.02
CA GLY A 239 -8.84 -14.69 -24.13
C GLY A 239 -7.47 -14.77 -23.45
N ASP A 240 -6.54 -13.87 -23.76
CA ASP A 240 -5.29 -13.76 -23.00
C ASP A 240 -5.57 -13.39 -21.54
N ARG A 241 -4.85 -14.05 -20.63
CA ARG A 241 -4.86 -13.72 -19.20
C ARG A 241 -3.50 -13.23 -18.77
N LEU A 242 -3.46 -12.02 -18.25
CA LEU A 242 -2.27 -11.39 -17.67
C LEU A 242 -2.40 -11.40 -16.16
N MET A 243 -1.28 -11.56 -15.47
CA MET A 243 -1.23 -11.54 -14.01
C MET A 243 -0.06 -10.70 -13.51
N LEU A 244 -0.34 -9.75 -12.63
CA LEU A 244 0.66 -9.09 -11.78
C LEU A 244 0.63 -9.74 -10.40
N CYS A 245 1.79 -9.95 -9.79
CA CYS A 245 1.85 -10.49 -8.44
C CYS A 245 3.12 -10.07 -7.69
N THR A 246 3.03 -10.06 -6.36
CA THR A 246 4.18 -9.89 -5.46
C THR A 246 4.92 -11.21 -5.26
N ASP A 247 6.11 -11.13 -4.64
CA ASP A 247 6.93 -12.31 -4.39
C ASP A 247 6.24 -13.31 -3.44
N GLY A 248 5.36 -12.85 -2.54
CA GLY A 248 4.60 -13.71 -1.64
C GLY A 248 3.68 -14.71 -2.33
N VAL A 249 3.43 -14.56 -3.64
CA VAL A 249 2.86 -15.61 -4.48
C VAL A 249 3.94 -16.57 -4.99
N THR A 250 4.97 -16.02 -5.63
CA THR A 250 5.91 -16.79 -6.47
C THR A 250 7.04 -17.47 -5.69
N ASP A 251 7.35 -16.99 -4.48
CA ASP A 251 8.29 -17.61 -3.57
C ASP A 251 7.77 -18.95 -3.00
N PRO A 252 6.53 -19.01 -2.47
CA PRO A 252 5.96 -20.27 -1.97
C PRO A 252 5.30 -21.13 -3.05
N VAL A 253 4.93 -20.56 -4.22
CA VAL A 253 4.24 -21.26 -5.31
C VAL A 253 5.01 -21.13 -6.60
N ASN A 254 5.54 -22.25 -7.11
CA ASN A 254 6.31 -22.25 -8.35
C ASN A 254 5.43 -22.14 -9.61
N ASP A 255 6.07 -21.79 -10.73
CA ASP A 255 5.41 -21.56 -12.03
C ASP A 255 4.60 -22.76 -12.54
N ASP A 256 5.02 -24.00 -12.25
CA ASP A 256 4.26 -25.20 -12.63
C ASP A 256 2.91 -25.27 -11.92
N VAL A 257 2.86 -24.90 -10.65
CA VAL A 257 1.59 -24.85 -9.89
C VAL A 257 0.74 -23.68 -10.37
N LEU A 258 1.34 -22.50 -10.62
CA LEU A 258 0.62 -21.36 -11.18
C LEU A 258 -0.02 -21.74 -12.53
N LYS A 259 0.75 -22.36 -13.42
CA LYS A 259 0.28 -22.86 -14.72
C LYS A 259 -0.90 -23.81 -14.56
N ARG A 260 -0.83 -24.78 -13.65
CA ARG A 260 -1.94 -25.72 -13.39
C ARG A 260 -3.22 -25.02 -12.91
N ILE A 261 -3.09 -23.92 -12.16
CA ILE A 261 -4.24 -23.12 -11.73
C ILE A 261 -4.85 -22.40 -12.95
N PHE A 262 -4.03 -21.82 -13.83
CA PHE A 262 -4.51 -21.23 -15.09
C PHE A 262 -5.18 -22.25 -16.01
N GLU A 263 -4.65 -23.47 -16.10
CA GLU A 263 -5.18 -24.57 -16.92
C GLU A 263 -6.60 -25.00 -16.54
N GLN A 264 -7.05 -24.72 -15.32
CA GLN A 264 -8.42 -25.02 -14.90
C GLN A 264 -9.46 -24.17 -15.63
N GLN A 265 -9.05 -23.04 -16.22
CA GLN A 265 -9.93 -22.11 -16.95
C GLN A 265 -11.14 -21.62 -16.15
N TYR A 266 -11.03 -21.56 -14.82
CA TYR A 266 -12.04 -20.92 -13.98
C TYR A 266 -12.19 -19.42 -14.32
N PRO A 267 -13.28 -18.77 -13.89
CA PRO A 267 -13.37 -17.31 -13.93
C PRO A 267 -12.13 -16.65 -13.33
N VAL A 268 -11.77 -15.45 -13.81
CA VAL A 268 -10.57 -14.73 -13.32
C VAL A 268 -10.59 -14.51 -11.81
N THR A 269 -11.79 -14.30 -11.25
CA THR A 269 -12.02 -14.15 -9.81
C THR A 269 -11.58 -15.38 -9.02
N ASP A 270 -12.06 -16.56 -9.42
CA ASP A 270 -11.72 -17.82 -8.77
C ASP A 270 -10.25 -18.18 -8.99
N THR A 271 -9.72 -17.88 -10.19
CA THR A 271 -8.30 -18.09 -10.51
C THR A 271 -7.42 -17.30 -9.55
N ALA A 272 -7.66 -16.00 -9.38
CA ALA A 272 -6.89 -15.14 -8.48
C ALA A 272 -7.03 -15.57 -7.01
N ARG A 273 -8.25 -15.94 -6.56
CA ARG A 273 -8.46 -16.48 -5.21
C ARG A 273 -7.66 -17.77 -4.98
N LEU A 274 -7.64 -18.70 -5.94
CA LEU A 274 -6.89 -19.95 -5.83
C LEU A 274 -5.38 -19.72 -5.74
N MET A 275 -4.84 -18.69 -6.39
CA MET A 275 -3.43 -18.30 -6.25
C MET A 275 -3.11 -17.87 -4.81
N VAL A 276 -3.93 -16.98 -4.24
CA VAL A 276 -3.77 -16.51 -2.86
C VAL A 276 -3.89 -17.66 -1.87
N GLU A 277 -4.86 -18.55 -2.07
CA GLU A 277 -5.02 -19.73 -1.24
C GLU A 277 -3.85 -20.70 -1.36
N ALA A 278 -3.28 -20.89 -2.56
CA ALA A 278 -2.13 -21.76 -2.76
C ALA A 278 -0.90 -21.25 -1.98
N ALA A 279 -0.61 -19.95 -2.07
CA ALA A 279 0.46 -19.30 -1.31
C ALA A 279 0.24 -19.42 0.21
N ASN A 280 -1.00 -19.21 0.65
CA ASN A 280 -1.37 -19.40 2.06
C ASN A 280 -1.24 -20.85 2.54
N ARG A 281 -1.63 -21.84 1.72
CA ARG A 281 -1.47 -23.28 2.01
C ARG A 281 -0.02 -23.69 2.08
N ALA A 282 0.85 -23.06 1.31
CA ALA A 282 2.30 -23.21 1.38
C ALA A 282 2.94 -22.49 2.60
N GLY A 283 2.11 -21.96 3.51
CA GLY A 283 2.53 -21.41 4.80
C GLY A 283 2.45 -19.88 4.90
N GLY A 284 2.06 -19.20 3.82
CA GLY A 284 1.86 -17.74 3.75
C GLY A 284 3.00 -16.95 4.40
N PRO A 285 4.25 -17.11 3.90
CA PRO A 285 5.42 -16.53 4.54
C PRO A 285 5.45 -15.00 4.45
N ASP A 286 4.81 -14.43 3.43
CA ASP A 286 4.75 -12.99 3.18
C ASP A 286 3.34 -12.48 2.86
N ASN A 287 3.22 -11.18 2.61
CA ASN A 287 2.04 -10.55 2.00
C ASN A 287 1.83 -11.07 0.58
N ILE A 288 0.58 -11.25 0.18
CA ILE A 288 0.23 -11.96 -1.06
C ILE A 288 -0.71 -11.09 -1.86
N THR A 289 -0.25 -10.57 -3.00
CA THR A 289 -1.08 -9.73 -3.88
C THR A 289 -1.05 -10.23 -5.31
N VAL A 290 -2.24 -10.26 -5.93
CA VAL A 290 -2.46 -10.69 -7.32
C VAL A 290 -3.45 -9.74 -7.99
N THR A 291 -3.09 -9.22 -9.16
CA THR A 291 -4.02 -8.56 -10.09
C THR A 291 -4.10 -9.38 -11.36
N MET A 292 -5.29 -9.88 -11.70
CA MET A 292 -5.57 -10.64 -12.91
C MET A 292 -6.32 -9.77 -13.90
N VAL A 293 -5.93 -9.83 -15.17
CA VAL A 293 -6.54 -9.10 -16.28
C VAL A 293 -6.82 -10.09 -17.41
N GLU A 294 -8.08 -10.27 -17.79
CA GLU A 294 -8.46 -11.02 -18.99
C GLU A 294 -8.82 -10.06 -20.11
N TYR A 295 -8.13 -10.18 -21.24
CA TYR A 295 -8.36 -9.34 -22.40
C TYR A 295 -9.50 -9.88 -23.26
N ARG A 296 -10.55 -9.08 -23.44
CA ARG A 296 -11.79 -9.45 -24.15
C ARG A 296 -11.90 -8.81 -25.54
N GLY A 297 -10.98 -7.91 -25.87
CA GLY A 297 -10.90 -7.26 -27.17
C GLY A 297 -10.64 -5.76 -27.01
N ALA A 298 -10.92 -5.00 -28.07
CA ALA A 298 -10.91 -3.55 -28.03
C ALA A 298 -12.12 -3.00 -28.77
N ARG A 299 -12.62 -1.85 -28.34
CA ARG A 299 -13.82 -1.20 -28.89
C ARG A 299 -13.62 0.29 -29.01
N GLU A 300 -14.48 0.94 -29.80
CA GLU A 300 -14.48 2.40 -29.81
C GLU A 300 -14.94 2.99 -28.47
N ALA A 301 -14.32 4.11 -28.08
CA ALA A 301 -14.70 4.87 -26.90
C ALA A 301 -16.11 5.44 -27.05
N MET A 302 -16.91 5.41 -25.98
CA MET A 302 -18.19 6.09 -25.87
C MET A 302 -18.04 7.35 -25.01
N ASP A 303 -18.91 8.35 -25.16
CA ASP A 303 -18.88 9.58 -24.36
C ASP A 303 -18.84 9.32 -22.84
N ALA A 304 -19.52 8.27 -22.38
CA ALA A 304 -19.51 7.85 -20.97
C ALA A 304 -18.14 7.36 -20.48
N ASP A 305 -17.29 6.83 -21.37
CA ASP A 305 -15.93 6.40 -21.03
C ASP A 305 -14.99 7.61 -20.86
N LEU A 306 -15.34 8.75 -21.46
CA LEU A 306 -14.58 10.01 -21.43
C LEU A 306 -15.06 10.95 -20.31
N ALA A 307 -16.29 10.80 -19.84
CA ALA A 307 -16.93 11.68 -18.86
C ALA A 307 -16.41 11.57 -17.41
N GLY A 308 -15.32 10.84 -17.17
CA GLY A 308 -14.83 10.60 -15.83
C GLY A 308 -13.70 11.56 -15.44
N GLY A 309 -13.95 12.38 -14.43
CA GLY A 309 -12.94 13.14 -13.71
C GLY A 309 -13.27 13.09 -12.23
N TYR A 310 -12.26 13.22 -11.37
CA TYR A 310 -12.54 13.49 -9.98
C TYR A 310 -13.20 14.88 -9.86
N PRO A 311 -14.24 15.04 -9.02
CA PRO A 311 -14.87 16.34 -8.83
C PRO A 311 -13.83 17.37 -8.33
N PRO A 312 -13.99 18.65 -8.67
CA PRO A 312 -13.05 19.68 -8.23
C PRO A 312 -13.13 19.78 -6.71
N VAL A 313 -11.96 19.78 -6.07
CA VAL A 313 -11.84 19.95 -4.62
C VAL A 313 -12.15 21.41 -4.28
N THR A 314 -13.19 21.63 -3.49
CA THR A 314 -13.54 22.97 -2.98
C THR A 314 -12.76 23.26 -1.69
N ASP A 315 -12.13 24.44 -1.63
CA ASP A 315 -11.25 24.96 -0.56
C ASP A 315 -11.73 24.70 0.88
N TYR A 316 -10.88 24.12 1.76
CA TYR A 316 -11.14 24.06 3.21
C TYR A 316 -9.86 23.90 4.08
N PRO A 317 -9.90 24.28 5.39
CA PRO A 317 -8.72 24.58 6.20
C PRO A 317 -8.06 23.32 6.77
N ALA A 318 -7.26 22.64 5.94
CA ALA A 318 -6.53 21.44 6.34
C ALA A 318 -5.49 21.72 7.45
N GLU A 319 -4.86 22.90 7.46
CA GLU A 319 -3.64 23.12 8.23
C GLU A 319 -3.83 22.98 9.75
N GLN A 320 -4.85 23.62 10.34
CA GLN A 320 -5.10 23.53 11.78
C GLN A 320 -5.51 22.11 12.19
N MET A 321 -6.32 21.44 11.36
CA MET A 321 -6.75 20.07 11.63
C MET A 321 -5.58 19.10 11.52
N VAL A 322 -4.79 19.19 10.45
CA VAL A 322 -3.58 18.37 10.22
C VAL A 322 -2.58 18.59 11.36
N LYS A 323 -2.39 19.83 11.82
CA LYS A 323 -1.55 20.10 12.99
C LYS A 323 -2.08 19.42 14.25
N ARG A 324 -3.38 19.49 14.53
CA ARG A 324 -3.98 18.80 15.70
C ARG A 324 -3.85 17.29 15.59
N LEU A 325 -4.07 16.72 14.40
CA LEU A 325 -3.88 15.30 14.13
C LEU A 325 -2.43 14.89 14.37
N PHE A 326 -1.48 15.67 13.85
CA PHE A 326 -0.04 15.47 14.06
C PHE A 326 0.32 15.43 15.54
N ASP A 327 -0.14 16.42 16.31
CA ASP A 327 0.13 16.54 17.75
C ASP A 327 -0.46 15.35 18.54
N GLN A 328 -1.68 14.91 18.20
CA GLN A 328 -2.34 13.75 18.84
C GLN A 328 -1.64 12.42 18.48
N LEU A 329 -1.24 12.23 17.22
CA LEU A 329 -0.42 11.06 16.82
C LEU A 329 0.95 11.06 17.53
N ALA A 330 1.56 12.24 17.74
CA ALA A 330 2.81 12.35 18.48
C ALA A 330 2.66 11.96 19.95
N LYS A 331 1.57 12.40 20.61
CA LYS A 331 1.22 11.95 21.96
C LYS A 331 1.03 10.43 22.00
N LEU A 332 0.35 9.86 21.01
CA LEU A 332 0.02 8.43 21.00
C LEU A 332 1.29 7.59 20.84
N GLN A 333 2.18 8.02 19.96
CA GLN A 333 3.51 7.42 19.82
C GLN A 333 4.29 7.47 21.15
N HIS A 334 4.26 8.61 21.84
CA HIS A 334 4.93 8.77 23.13
C HIS A 334 4.37 7.79 24.17
N ASP A 335 3.04 7.71 24.30
CA ASP A 335 2.37 6.81 25.23
C ASP A 335 2.72 5.33 24.96
N LEU A 336 2.79 4.93 23.68
CA LEU A 336 3.18 3.57 23.28
C LEU A 336 4.65 3.26 23.56
N ARG A 337 5.55 4.22 23.34
CA ARG A 337 6.99 4.06 23.67
C ARG A 337 7.20 3.95 25.17
N MET A 338 6.54 4.77 25.96
CA MET A 338 6.55 4.69 27.41
C MET A 338 6.10 3.30 27.88
N LEU A 339 5.01 2.77 27.32
CA LEU A 339 4.53 1.43 27.61
C LEU A 339 5.57 0.34 27.28
N TYR A 340 6.28 0.46 26.16
CA TYR A 340 7.36 -0.43 25.78
C TYR A 340 8.55 -0.36 26.75
N ASP A 341 9.03 0.85 27.04
CA ASP A 341 10.21 1.07 27.89
C ASP A 341 9.98 0.53 29.31
N TYR A 342 8.81 0.76 29.90
CA TYR A 342 8.46 0.20 31.21
C TYR A 342 8.33 -1.32 31.21
N ALA A 343 7.87 -1.92 30.11
CA ALA A 343 7.82 -3.36 29.97
C ALA A 343 9.24 -3.96 29.96
N GLU A 344 10.18 -3.32 29.26
CA GLU A 344 11.59 -3.71 29.25
C GLU A 344 12.28 -3.48 30.61
N GLU A 345 11.95 -2.40 31.31
CA GLU A 345 12.38 -2.22 32.70
C GLU A 345 11.90 -3.39 33.58
N CYS A 346 10.62 -3.76 33.50
CA CYS A 346 10.06 -4.89 34.25
C CYS A 346 10.74 -6.23 33.89
N ARG A 347 11.16 -6.41 32.64
CA ARG A 347 11.92 -7.58 32.18
C ARG A 347 13.28 -7.69 32.87
N SER A 348 13.94 -6.55 33.10
CA SER A 348 15.26 -6.50 33.74
C SER A 348 15.23 -6.70 35.26
N MET A 349 14.05 -6.54 35.89
CA MET A 349 13.87 -6.65 37.33
C MET A 349 13.62 -8.10 37.78
N ASN A 350 13.91 -8.38 39.05
CA ASN A 350 13.37 -9.58 39.69
C ASN A 350 11.85 -9.46 39.90
N GLN A 351 11.18 -10.59 40.15
CA GLN A 351 9.71 -10.63 40.26
C GLN A 351 9.17 -9.65 41.32
N ILE A 352 9.83 -9.53 42.47
CA ILE A 352 9.39 -8.63 43.55
C ILE A 352 9.46 -7.17 43.10
N GLY A 353 10.57 -6.78 42.45
CA GLY A 353 10.78 -5.44 41.92
C GLY A 353 9.75 -5.05 40.86
N ALA A 354 9.47 -5.95 39.91
CA ALA A 354 8.45 -5.70 38.89
C ALA A 354 7.05 -5.53 39.49
N PHE A 355 6.66 -6.39 40.43
CA PHE A 355 5.37 -6.28 41.10
C PHE A 355 5.25 -5.03 41.99
N ALA A 356 6.36 -4.58 42.59
CA ALA A 356 6.41 -3.30 43.29
C ALA A 356 6.25 -2.11 42.31
N ALA A 357 6.85 -2.18 41.12
CA ALA A 357 6.68 -1.19 40.07
C ALA A 357 5.22 -1.12 39.59
N ILE A 358 4.58 -2.27 39.34
CA ILE A 358 3.15 -2.36 38.99
C ILE A 358 2.28 -1.73 40.08
N LYS A 359 2.55 -2.02 41.36
CA LYS A 359 1.81 -1.43 42.49
C LYS A 359 1.90 0.09 42.53
N ARG A 360 3.07 0.67 42.24
CA ARG A 360 3.25 2.13 42.20
C ARG A 360 2.37 2.77 41.14
N TRP A 361 2.19 2.10 40.00
CA TRP A 361 1.37 2.59 38.89
C TRP A 361 -0.13 2.42 39.10
N LEU A 362 -0.56 1.22 39.51
CA LEU A 362 -1.99 0.94 39.72
C LEU A 362 -2.56 1.65 40.94
N GLY A 363 -1.73 1.94 41.95
CA GLY A 363 -2.20 2.31 43.28
C GLY A 363 -2.61 1.09 44.10
N ALA A 364 -2.70 1.26 45.42
CA ALA A 364 -2.85 0.15 46.37
C ALA A 364 -4.15 -0.66 46.19
N GLU A 365 -5.27 0.02 45.92
CA GLU A 365 -6.59 -0.60 45.79
C GLU A 365 -6.70 -1.45 44.52
N LEU A 366 -6.37 -0.89 43.36
CA LEU A 366 -6.38 -1.63 42.09
C LEU A 366 -5.34 -2.74 42.06
N TYR A 367 -4.19 -2.55 42.73
CA TYR A 367 -3.18 -3.60 42.84
C TYR A 367 -3.68 -4.81 43.66
N ALA A 368 -4.46 -4.59 44.72
CA ALA A 368 -5.05 -5.68 45.49
C ALA A 368 -6.03 -6.51 44.64
N ASN A 369 -6.87 -5.83 43.84
CA ASN A 369 -7.76 -6.48 42.88
C ASN A 369 -6.98 -7.20 41.77
N PHE A 370 -5.90 -6.60 41.26
CA PHE A 370 -5.04 -7.24 40.27
C PHE A 370 -4.39 -8.54 40.81
N LEU A 371 -3.94 -8.55 42.06
CA LEU A 371 -3.38 -9.76 42.69
C LEU A 371 -4.43 -10.86 42.91
N SER A 372 -5.68 -10.51 43.22
CA SER A 372 -6.74 -11.51 43.40
C SER A 372 -7.10 -12.23 42.10
N MET A 373 -6.80 -11.63 40.95
CA MET A 373 -6.93 -12.26 39.62
C MET A 373 -5.82 -13.28 39.31
N SER A 374 -4.93 -13.59 40.26
CA SER A 374 -3.81 -14.54 40.09
C SER A 374 -2.95 -14.24 38.85
N PRO A 375 -2.32 -13.04 38.80
CA PRO A 375 -1.59 -12.59 37.64
C PRO A 375 -0.36 -13.46 37.34
N SER A 376 0.08 -13.42 36.08
CA SER A 376 1.25 -14.16 35.62
C SER A 376 2.48 -13.95 36.50
N ARG A 377 3.27 -15.01 36.70
CA ARG A 377 4.59 -14.91 37.33
C ARG A 377 5.62 -14.21 36.43
N ASN A 378 5.32 -14.08 35.14
CA ASN A 378 6.15 -13.34 34.20
C ASN A 378 5.98 -11.82 34.43
N PRO A 379 7.05 -11.09 34.77
CA PRO A 379 7.00 -9.65 35.02
C PRO A 379 6.39 -8.82 33.89
N VAL A 380 6.73 -9.12 32.64
CA VAL A 380 6.31 -8.35 31.45
C VAL A 380 4.82 -8.56 31.19
N HIS A 381 4.39 -9.82 31.19
CA HIS A 381 2.97 -10.13 31.04
C HIS A 381 2.13 -9.56 32.18
N ALA A 382 2.61 -9.64 33.43
CA ALA A 382 1.93 -9.07 34.58
C ALA A 382 1.78 -7.54 34.44
N PHE A 383 2.82 -6.86 33.96
CA PHE A 383 2.79 -5.42 33.69
C PHE A 383 1.73 -5.07 32.65
N HIS A 384 1.74 -5.70 31.47
CA HIS A 384 0.74 -5.40 30.43
C HIS A 384 -0.68 -5.73 30.89
N HIS A 385 -0.88 -6.88 31.53
CA HIS A 385 -2.18 -7.28 32.06
C HIS A 385 -2.73 -6.23 33.05
N ALA A 386 -1.90 -5.75 33.97
CA ALA A 386 -2.26 -4.67 34.90
C ALA A 386 -2.67 -3.38 34.16
N PHE A 387 -1.91 -2.99 33.15
CA PHE A 387 -2.14 -1.75 32.40
C PHE A 387 -3.38 -1.79 31.53
N VAL A 388 -3.75 -2.95 30.97
CA VAL A 388 -4.95 -3.08 30.13
C VAL A 388 -6.25 -3.27 30.91
N LEU A 389 -6.20 -3.41 32.25
CA LEU A 389 -7.41 -3.41 33.07
C LEU A 389 -8.24 -2.14 32.84
N GLU A 390 -9.54 -2.29 32.61
CA GLU A 390 -10.46 -1.19 32.31
C GLU A 390 -10.50 -0.07 33.36
N GLN A 391 -10.15 -0.40 34.61
CA GLN A 391 -10.09 0.54 35.72
C GLN A 391 -8.73 1.24 35.85
N SER A 392 -7.69 0.78 35.15
CA SER A 392 -6.32 1.28 35.30
C SER A 392 -6.23 2.76 34.88
N PRO A 393 -5.38 3.57 35.54
CA PRO A 393 -5.18 4.97 35.14
C PRO A 393 -4.74 5.12 33.68
N TRP A 394 -3.83 4.25 33.23
CA TRP A 394 -3.34 4.26 31.86
C TRP A 394 -4.46 3.95 30.85
N ARG A 395 -5.29 2.92 31.10
CA ARG A 395 -6.38 2.54 30.19
C ARG A 395 -7.46 3.62 30.09
N LYS A 396 -7.73 4.35 31.18
CA LYS A 396 -8.62 5.52 31.18
C LYS A 396 -8.06 6.65 30.32
N ALA A 397 -6.82 7.07 30.58
CA ALA A 397 -6.14 8.11 29.79
C ALA A 397 -6.03 7.75 28.30
N TYR A 398 -5.74 6.48 27.99
CA TYR A 398 -5.70 5.97 26.62
C TYR A 398 -7.06 6.13 25.92
N ARG A 399 -8.18 5.76 26.57
CA ARG A 399 -9.52 5.91 25.99
C ARG A 399 -9.90 7.37 25.76
N GLU A 400 -9.61 8.24 26.71
CA GLU A 400 -9.84 9.68 26.58
C GLU A 400 -9.07 10.23 25.38
N HIS A 401 -7.79 9.91 25.27
CA HIS A 401 -6.97 10.30 24.13
C HIS A 401 -7.51 9.75 22.80
N MET A 402 -7.88 8.46 22.74
CA MET A 402 -8.46 7.88 21.53
C MET A 402 -9.78 8.57 21.13
N SER A 403 -10.59 9.03 22.10
CA SER A 403 -11.83 9.77 21.82
C SER A 403 -11.58 11.15 21.18
N GLU A 404 -10.42 11.76 21.43
CA GLU A 404 -9.99 13.02 20.80
C GLU A 404 -9.34 12.80 19.43
N LEU A 405 -8.56 11.71 19.28
CA LEU A 405 -7.82 11.40 18.06
C LEU A 405 -8.73 10.84 16.95
N GLN A 406 -9.66 9.96 17.29
CA GLN A 406 -10.50 9.24 16.31
C GLN A 406 -11.24 10.18 15.34
N PRO A 407 -11.90 11.28 15.77
CA PRO A 407 -12.57 12.20 14.84
C PRO A 407 -11.62 12.90 13.86
N LEU A 408 -10.37 13.16 14.26
CA LEU A 408 -9.36 13.77 13.39
C LEU A 408 -8.92 12.79 12.30
N VAL A 409 -8.73 11.53 12.67
CA VAL A 409 -8.40 10.47 11.70
C VAL A 409 -9.56 10.24 10.74
N GLU A 410 -10.80 10.17 11.22
CA GLU A 410 -12.00 10.04 10.37
C GLU A 410 -12.11 11.18 9.36
N MET A 411 -11.75 12.40 9.76
CA MET A 411 -11.70 13.54 8.85
C MET A 411 -10.63 13.38 7.78
N ALA A 412 -9.42 12.95 8.13
CA ALA A 412 -8.37 12.64 7.16
C ALA A 412 -8.75 11.50 6.21
N CYS A 413 -9.52 10.52 6.69
CA CYS A 413 -10.03 9.39 5.91
C CYS A 413 -11.28 9.73 5.07
N SER A 414 -11.85 10.93 5.20
CA SER A 414 -13.13 11.28 4.56
C SER A 414 -13.03 11.52 3.04
N GLY A 415 -11.81 11.70 2.52
CA GLY A 415 -11.59 12.16 1.15
C GLY A 415 -11.98 13.62 0.91
N LYS A 416 -12.28 14.39 1.97
CA LYS A 416 -12.59 15.82 1.91
C LYS A 416 -11.43 16.72 2.29
N VAL A 417 -10.29 16.13 2.67
CA VAL A 417 -9.09 16.84 3.12
C VAL A 417 -8.01 16.65 2.07
N GLN A 418 -7.53 17.75 1.49
CA GLN A 418 -6.37 17.74 0.62
C GLN A 418 -5.10 17.62 1.48
N LEU A 419 -4.47 16.45 1.48
CA LEU A 419 -3.20 16.23 2.16
C LEU A 419 -2.00 16.43 1.23
N SER A 420 -2.15 16.08 -0.05
CA SER A 420 -1.07 16.10 -1.05
C SER A 420 -1.30 17.16 -2.11
N TYR A 421 -0.25 17.65 -2.77
CA TYR A 421 -0.40 18.52 -3.94
C TYR A 421 -0.83 17.75 -5.21
N LEU A 422 -0.25 16.57 -5.45
CA LEU A 422 -0.48 15.79 -6.67
C LEU A 422 -1.67 14.83 -6.53
N MET A 423 -1.76 14.13 -5.38
CA MET A 423 -2.72 13.04 -5.22
C MET A 423 -4.10 13.57 -4.89
N HIS A 424 -5.14 12.91 -5.42
CA HIS A 424 -6.52 13.26 -5.10
C HIS A 424 -6.80 12.99 -3.59
N PRO A 425 -7.63 13.82 -2.91
CA PRO A 425 -8.02 13.59 -1.52
C PRO A 425 -8.49 12.16 -1.23
N HIS A 426 -9.27 11.56 -2.12
CA HIS A 426 -9.72 10.17 -1.97
C HIS A 426 -8.56 9.17 -1.90
N ASP A 427 -7.46 9.39 -2.64
CA ASP A 427 -6.32 8.48 -2.64
C ASP A 427 -5.53 8.61 -1.33
N THR A 428 -5.26 9.84 -0.89
CA THR A 428 -4.60 10.06 0.41
C THR A 428 -5.46 9.58 1.58
N ALA A 429 -6.78 9.74 1.51
CA ALA A 429 -7.72 9.20 2.48
C ALA A 429 -7.72 7.65 2.49
N LYS A 430 -7.64 7.00 1.32
CA LYS A 430 -7.47 5.54 1.23
C LYS A 430 -6.16 5.08 1.87
N ILE A 431 -5.07 5.81 1.66
CA ILE A 431 -3.77 5.51 2.30
C ILE A 431 -3.87 5.60 3.82
N VAL A 432 -4.35 6.74 4.33
CA VAL A 432 -4.47 6.96 5.77
C VAL A 432 -5.43 5.96 6.42
N SER A 433 -6.57 5.69 5.78
CA SER A 433 -7.55 4.72 6.30
C SER A 433 -7.01 3.29 6.31
N THR A 434 -6.24 2.87 5.30
CA THR A 434 -5.60 1.55 5.26
C THR A 434 -4.63 1.39 6.43
N LEU A 435 -3.68 2.33 6.57
CA LEU A 435 -2.71 2.36 7.66
C LEU A 435 -3.36 2.40 9.03
N TRP A 436 -4.42 3.21 9.19
CA TRP A 436 -5.14 3.31 10.46
C TRP A 436 -5.91 2.03 10.80
N ASN A 437 -6.60 1.42 9.83
CA ASN A 437 -7.35 0.19 10.05
C ASN A 437 -6.41 -0.97 10.42
N ASP A 438 -5.25 -1.07 9.76
CA ASP A 438 -4.25 -2.07 10.11
C ASP A 438 -3.67 -1.81 11.51
N TRP A 439 -3.41 -0.55 11.86
CA TRP A 439 -3.02 -0.19 13.22
C TRP A 439 -4.08 -0.57 14.28
N ARG A 440 -5.38 -0.27 14.03
CA ARG A 440 -6.50 -0.64 14.92
C ARG A 440 -6.63 -2.16 15.08
N ARG A 441 -6.32 -2.93 14.02
CA ARG A 441 -6.29 -4.40 14.08
C ARG A 441 -5.18 -4.88 15.01
N VAL A 442 -3.96 -4.34 14.88
CA VAL A 442 -2.83 -4.67 15.76
C VAL A 442 -3.09 -4.24 17.20
N GLU A 443 -3.72 -3.09 17.41
CA GLU A 443 -4.15 -2.60 18.72
C GLU A 443 -5.16 -3.56 19.38
N GLY A 444 -6.16 -4.04 18.63
CA GLY A 444 -7.07 -5.07 19.10
C GLY A 444 -6.36 -6.39 19.48
N MET A 445 -5.34 -6.79 18.69
CA MET A 445 -4.51 -7.96 19.01
C MET A 445 -3.72 -7.75 20.32
N TYR A 446 -3.13 -6.56 20.52
CA TYR A 446 -2.43 -6.21 21.75
C TYR A 446 -3.34 -6.35 22.97
N PHE A 447 -4.51 -5.71 22.96
CA PHE A 447 -5.44 -5.79 24.10
C PHE A 447 -5.93 -7.21 24.38
N LYS A 448 -6.15 -8.00 23.32
CA LYS A 448 -6.55 -9.40 23.45
C LYS A 448 -5.44 -10.25 24.09
N VAL A 449 -4.19 -10.11 23.63
CA VAL A 449 -3.06 -10.90 24.16
C VAL A 449 -2.73 -10.46 25.59
N ALA A 450 -2.69 -9.16 25.86
CA ALA A 450 -2.39 -8.62 27.18
C ALA A 450 -3.44 -8.99 28.24
N SER A 451 -4.70 -9.17 27.84
CA SER A 451 -5.80 -9.60 28.72
C SER A 451 -5.95 -11.13 28.84
N SER A 452 -5.16 -11.91 28.09
CA SER A 452 -5.30 -13.37 28.05
C SER A 452 -4.50 -14.07 29.14
N GLU A 453 -4.74 -15.38 29.32
CA GLU A 453 -3.91 -16.20 30.21
C GLU A 453 -2.44 -16.21 29.74
N PRO A 454 -1.49 -16.26 30.69
CA PRO A 454 -0.08 -16.21 30.36
C PRO A 454 0.37 -17.42 29.55
N HIS A 455 1.00 -17.16 28.41
CA HIS A 455 1.58 -18.18 27.55
C HIS A 455 3.03 -17.80 27.20
N PRO A 456 3.99 -18.74 27.14
CA PRO A 456 5.40 -18.42 26.90
C PRO A 456 5.71 -17.64 25.61
N ARG A 457 4.82 -17.72 24.61
CA ARG A 457 4.94 -16.96 23.35
C ARG A 457 4.38 -15.53 23.42
N HIS A 458 3.63 -15.18 24.47
CA HIS A 458 2.94 -13.89 24.55
C HIS A 458 3.91 -12.72 24.77
N ASP A 459 4.99 -12.88 25.55
CA ASP A 459 5.86 -11.74 25.87
C ASP A 459 6.58 -11.18 24.65
N GLN A 460 7.16 -12.06 23.82
CA GLN A 460 7.80 -11.66 22.57
C GLN A 460 6.78 -11.10 21.58
N MET A 461 5.53 -11.56 21.65
CA MET A 461 4.46 -11.06 20.80
C MET A 461 4.03 -9.65 21.23
N ILE A 462 3.75 -9.43 22.52
CA ILE A 462 3.26 -8.15 23.03
C ILE A 462 4.24 -7.01 22.71
N ASN A 463 5.53 -7.19 22.96
CA ASN A 463 6.53 -6.18 22.64
C ASN A 463 6.56 -5.86 21.14
N LYS A 464 6.52 -6.89 20.27
CA LYS A 464 6.46 -6.70 18.82
C LYS A 464 5.19 -5.94 18.40
N LEU A 465 4.05 -6.20 19.04
CA LEU A 465 2.80 -5.48 18.76
C LEU A 465 2.91 -4.00 19.14
N ILE A 466 3.49 -3.68 20.30
CA ILE A 466 3.66 -2.28 20.74
C ILE A 466 4.67 -1.55 19.86
N GLU A 467 5.81 -2.18 19.57
CA GLU A 467 6.82 -1.63 18.69
C GLU A 467 6.23 -1.34 17.30
N HIS A 468 5.49 -2.30 16.73
CA HIS A 468 4.78 -2.12 15.48
C HIS A 468 3.78 -0.95 15.57
N MET A 469 2.92 -0.91 16.58
CA MET A 469 1.97 0.20 16.77
C MET A 469 2.66 1.55 16.86
N ALA A 470 3.78 1.66 17.58
CA ALA A 470 4.53 2.89 17.73
C ALA A 470 5.21 3.32 16.41
N GLN A 471 5.66 2.35 15.60
CA GLN A 471 6.22 2.59 14.27
C GLN A 471 5.14 3.04 13.29
N SER A 472 3.98 2.37 13.21
CA SER A 472 2.92 2.76 12.27
C SER A 472 2.34 4.15 12.57
N VAL A 473 2.18 4.51 13.85
CA VAL A 473 1.79 5.89 14.24
C VAL A 473 2.87 6.90 13.84
N ASN A 474 4.15 6.54 13.97
CA ASN A 474 5.24 7.39 13.50
C ASN A 474 5.19 7.59 11.99
N THR A 475 4.89 6.53 11.23
CA THR A 475 4.71 6.57 9.78
C THR A 475 3.55 7.48 9.40
N LEU A 476 2.36 7.30 10.00
CA LEU A 476 1.21 8.17 9.79
C LEU A 476 1.55 9.65 10.05
N ARG A 477 2.28 9.92 11.14
CA ARG A 477 2.74 11.28 11.44
C ARG A 477 3.70 11.81 10.38
N GLY A 478 4.68 11.01 9.96
CA GLY A 478 5.61 11.36 8.90
C GLY A 478 4.91 11.64 7.56
N LEU A 479 3.82 10.94 7.26
CA LEU A 479 3.02 11.18 6.07
C LEU A 479 2.36 12.56 6.06
N LEU A 480 1.94 13.08 7.21
CA LEU A 480 1.40 14.44 7.32
C LEU A 480 2.44 15.52 7.04
N GLU A 481 3.72 15.24 7.30
CA GLU A 481 4.84 16.11 6.89
C GLU A 481 5.18 15.92 5.41
N PHE A 482 5.05 14.70 4.89
CA PHE A 482 5.45 14.32 3.53
C PHE A 482 4.49 14.83 2.46
N PHE A 483 3.18 14.58 2.61
CA PHE A 483 2.21 14.82 1.55
C PHE A 483 2.18 16.27 1.03
N PRO A 484 2.30 17.32 1.88
CA PRO A 484 2.28 18.71 1.42
C PRO A 484 3.40 19.09 0.43
N TYR A 485 4.52 18.37 0.47
CA TYR A 485 5.69 18.63 -0.38
C TYR A 485 5.85 17.63 -1.52
N TYR A 486 5.32 16.42 -1.35
CA TYR A 486 5.45 15.37 -2.35
C TYR A 486 4.93 15.82 -3.72
N MET A 487 5.83 15.82 -4.72
CA MET A 487 5.55 16.18 -6.10
C MET A 487 5.06 17.63 -6.31
N ARG A 488 5.30 18.52 -5.34
CA ARG A 488 4.98 19.95 -5.46
C ARG A 488 5.92 20.62 -6.49
N PRO A 489 5.41 21.34 -7.50
CA PRO A 489 6.23 22.08 -8.45
C PRO A 489 7.14 23.08 -7.74
N GLU A 490 8.42 23.15 -8.14
CA GLU A 490 9.44 24.05 -7.56
C GLU A 490 9.02 25.53 -7.56
N VAL A 491 8.10 25.94 -8.43
CA VAL A 491 7.58 27.32 -8.53
C VAL A 491 6.83 27.76 -7.25
N ALA A 492 6.34 26.82 -6.44
CA ALA A 492 5.62 27.11 -5.19
C ALA A 492 6.49 27.04 -3.92
N ALA A 493 7.80 26.79 -4.06
CA ALA A 493 8.77 26.79 -2.97
C ALA A 493 9.60 28.08 -3.00
N LYS A 494 8.96 29.21 -2.68
CA LYS A 494 9.64 30.45 -2.29
C LYS A 494 9.06 30.97 -0.99
#